data_AF-A0A8H3BW08-F1
#
_entry.id   AF-A0A8H3BW08-F1
#
_cell.length_a   1.000
_cell.length_b   1.000
_cell.length_c   1.000
_cell.angle_alpha   90.00
_cell.angle_beta   90.00
_cell.angle_gamma   90.00
#
_symmetry.space_group_name_H-M   'P 1'
#
loop_
_entity.id
_entity.type
_entity.pdbx_description
1 polymer ?
#
loop_
_entity_poly.entity_id
_entity_poly.type
_entity_poly.pdbx_seq_one_letter_code
_entity_poly.pdbx_strand_id
1 'polypeptide(L)'
;MYKPQLWTNLSQALYEIKVALDNPASLNTTQAKRWLQLPELIDPKDGKHRPRQEPTNDPTTSAYGYDFEAIGCGHGQDARDTTTKDVFDVVVNVTRHISPTFGPVGMERLSRPFCHRWPVRAVERYTGPWNKTLSNPILVIGNDADPVTHYINAKRVADALGARLS
;
A
#
# COMPACT_ATOMS: atom_id res chain seq x y z
N MET A 1 1.38 13.54 -4.60
CA MET A 1 1.76 14.95 -4.41
C MET A 1 3.20 14.98 -3.92
N TYR A 2 4.14 15.50 -4.71
CA TYR A 2 5.57 15.53 -4.39
C TYR A 2 5.83 16.47 -3.20
N LYS A 3 6.47 15.97 -2.13
CA LYS A 3 6.81 16.72 -0.92
C LYS A 3 8.31 16.59 -0.62
N PRO A 4 9.18 17.43 -1.20
CA PRO A 4 10.64 17.30 -1.13
C PRO A 4 11.19 17.28 0.31
N GLN A 5 10.56 18.00 1.25
CA GLN A 5 10.98 18.04 2.65
C GLN A 5 10.87 16.70 3.38
N LEU A 6 9.92 15.84 2.96
CA LEU A 6 9.83 14.47 3.51
C LEU A 6 11.05 13.64 3.12
N TRP A 7 11.59 13.85 1.92
CA TRP A 7 12.74 13.10 1.40
C TRP A 7 14.02 13.44 2.13
N THR A 8 14.26 14.73 2.38
CA THR A 8 15.44 15.17 3.13
C THR A 8 15.42 14.60 4.55
N ASN A 9 14.27 14.65 5.23
CA ASN A 9 14.13 14.13 6.58
C ASN A 9 14.28 12.60 6.65
N LEU A 10 13.69 11.86 5.70
CA LEU A 10 13.82 10.41 5.62
C LEU A 10 15.27 9.99 5.33
N SER A 11 15.94 10.64 4.38
CA SER A 11 17.33 10.32 4.03
C SER A 11 18.30 10.55 5.19
N GLN A 12 18.11 11.64 5.95
CA GLN A 12 18.89 11.93 7.14
C GLN A 12 18.65 10.88 8.23
N ALA A 13 17.39 10.50 8.47
CA ALA A 13 17.05 9.46 9.44
C ALA A 13 17.72 8.13 9.07
N LEU A 14 17.56 7.67 7.83
CA LEU A 14 18.15 6.41 7.34
C LEU A 14 19.68 6.41 7.43
N TYR A 15 20.33 7.55 7.23
CA TYR A 15 21.77 7.70 7.41
C TYR A 15 22.18 7.50 8.88
N GLU A 16 21.44 8.11 9.82
CA GLU A 16 21.66 7.87 11.25
C GLU A 16 21.46 6.38 11.60
N ILE A 17 20.45 5.72 11.00
CA ILE A 17 20.21 4.27 11.10
C ILE A 17 21.40 3.44 10.69
N LYS A 18 21.95 3.74 9.53
CA LYS A 18 23.13 3.06 9.02
C LYS A 18 24.32 3.22 9.97
N VAL A 19 24.64 4.43 10.41
CA VAL A 19 25.80 4.70 11.28
C VAL A 19 25.72 3.92 12.60
N ALA A 20 24.52 3.81 13.18
CA ALA A 20 24.35 3.04 14.41
C ALA A 20 24.41 1.53 14.22
N LEU A 21 23.94 1.01 13.07
CA LEU A 21 24.09 -0.40 12.72
C LEU A 21 25.57 -0.77 12.52
N ASP A 22 26.35 0.15 11.94
CA ASP A 22 27.78 -0.02 11.74
C ASP A 22 28.58 0.05 13.06
N ASN A 23 28.10 0.81 14.06
CA ASN A 23 28.70 0.86 15.40
C ASN A 23 27.64 0.90 16.53
N PRO A 24 27.17 -0.27 17.00
CA PRO A 24 26.10 -0.34 17.99
C PRO A 24 26.51 0.22 19.37
N ALA A 25 27.80 0.38 19.64
CA ALA A 25 28.29 0.99 20.89
C ALA A 25 28.08 2.51 20.95
N SER A 26 27.77 3.16 19.80
CA SER A 26 27.44 4.59 19.74
C SER A 26 25.95 4.89 19.95
N LEU A 27 25.10 3.87 20.11
CA LEU A 27 23.66 4.03 20.25
C LEU A 27 23.30 4.61 21.63
N ASN A 28 22.83 5.86 21.63
CA ASN A 28 22.16 6.45 22.79
C ASN A 28 20.68 6.04 22.80
N THR A 29 20.14 5.69 23.97
CA THR A 29 18.73 5.34 24.20
C THR A 29 17.75 6.41 23.72
N THR A 30 18.12 7.69 23.76
CA THR A 30 17.31 8.80 23.22
C THR A 30 17.20 8.74 21.69
N GLN A 31 18.27 8.32 21.01
CA GLN A 31 18.30 8.21 19.56
C GLN A 31 17.48 7.00 19.08
N ALA A 32 17.59 5.87 19.78
CA ALA A 32 16.74 4.70 19.54
C ALA A 32 15.24 5.01 19.73
N LYS A 33 14.88 5.77 20.79
CA LYS A 33 13.50 6.22 21.02
C LYS A 33 12.98 7.12 19.89
N ARG A 34 13.81 8.05 19.41
CA ARG A 34 13.46 8.94 18.29
C ARG A 34 13.17 8.14 17.01
N TRP A 35 13.84 7.01 16.81
CA TRP A 35 13.64 6.19 15.61
C TRP A 35 12.41 5.31 15.67
N LEU A 36 12.05 4.83 16.86
CA LEU A 36 10.79 4.16 17.10
C LEU A 36 9.58 5.08 16.82
N GLN A 37 9.77 6.41 16.86
CA GLN A 37 8.77 7.44 16.54
C GLN A 37 8.81 7.92 15.07
N LEU A 38 9.77 7.47 14.24
CA LEU A 38 9.83 7.82 12.82
C LEU A 38 8.55 7.52 12.02
N PRO A 39 7.78 6.45 12.30
CA PRO A 39 6.51 6.20 11.61
C PRO A 39 5.50 7.35 11.76
N GLU A 40 5.52 8.10 12.88
CA GLU A 40 4.63 9.25 13.12
C GLU A 40 5.11 10.53 12.41
N LEU A 41 6.43 10.72 12.27
CA LEU A 41 7.00 11.87 11.53
C LEU A 41 6.78 11.78 10.01
N ILE A 42 6.46 10.58 9.50
CA ILE A 42 6.23 10.29 8.10
C ILE A 42 4.77 9.81 7.94
N ASP A 43 3.82 10.44 8.63
CA ASP A 43 2.40 10.22 8.33
C ASP A 43 1.96 11.14 7.17
N PRO A 44 1.57 10.58 6.00
CA PRO A 44 0.96 11.37 4.95
C PRO A 44 -0.42 11.92 5.34
N LYS A 45 -1.02 11.41 6.43
CA LYS A 45 -2.36 11.76 6.93
C LYS A 45 -2.39 12.98 7.85
N ASP A 46 -1.52 13.97 7.65
CA ASP A 46 -1.79 15.35 8.10
C ASP A 46 -2.87 16.02 7.22
N GLY A 47 -3.91 15.25 6.90
CA GLY A 47 -5.08 15.59 6.11
C GLY A 47 -6.32 15.24 6.92
N LYS A 48 -6.82 16.25 7.62
CA LYS A 48 -8.09 16.34 8.37
C LYS A 48 -9.16 15.29 8.03
N HIS A 49 -9.07 14.10 8.62
CA HIS A 49 -10.24 13.27 8.89
C HIS A 49 -10.10 12.69 10.29
N ARG A 50 -10.54 13.46 11.30
CA ARG A 50 -10.74 12.94 12.65
C ARG A 50 -12.03 12.11 12.65
N PRO A 51 -12.00 10.81 12.97
CA PRO A 51 -13.21 10.07 13.29
C PRO A 51 -13.91 10.72 14.48
N ARG A 52 -15.24 10.57 14.59
CA ARG A 52 -16.02 11.00 15.76
C ARG A 52 -15.42 10.35 17.01
N GLN A 53 -14.84 11.17 17.90
CA GLN A 53 -14.33 10.72 19.19
C GLN A 53 -15.51 10.37 20.10
N GLU A 54 -15.62 9.10 20.50
CA GLU A 54 -16.29 8.79 21.77
C GLU A 54 -15.40 9.26 22.93
N PRO A 55 -15.98 9.83 24.00
CA PRO A 55 -15.22 10.29 25.15
C PRO A 55 -14.69 9.09 25.91
N THR A 56 -13.43 8.74 25.68
CA THR A 56 -12.70 7.75 26.51
C THR A 56 -11.49 8.44 27.13
N ASN A 57 -11.47 8.41 28.46
CA ASN A 57 -10.39 8.92 29.29
C ASN A 57 -9.20 7.97 29.25
N ASP A 58 -8.42 7.97 28.15
CA ASP A 58 -7.11 7.31 28.11
C ASP A 58 -6.25 7.95 27.01
N PRO A 59 -4.94 8.17 27.21
CA PRO A 59 -4.17 9.09 26.38
C PRO A 59 -3.94 8.51 24.98
N THR A 60 -4.60 9.15 24.00
CA THR A 60 -4.08 9.49 22.67
C THR A 60 -3.35 8.38 21.89
N THR A 61 -3.79 7.12 21.96
CA THR A 61 -3.36 6.10 21.00
C THR A 61 -4.51 5.82 20.05
N SER A 62 -4.53 6.48 18.90
CA SER A 62 -5.44 6.11 17.82
C SER A 62 -5.11 4.67 17.42
N ALA A 63 -6.02 3.72 17.71
CA ALA A 63 -5.85 2.34 17.25
C ALA A 63 -5.67 2.36 15.72
N TYR A 64 -4.63 1.68 15.22
CA TYR A 64 -4.41 1.59 13.79
C TYR A 64 -5.54 0.75 13.17
N GLY A 65 -6.30 1.36 12.25
CA GLY A 65 -7.28 0.63 11.45
C GLY A 65 -6.55 -0.25 10.43
N TYR A 66 -6.70 -1.56 10.54
CA TYR A 66 -6.18 -2.54 9.58
C TYR A 66 -7.18 -2.85 8.46
N ASP A 67 -8.17 -1.98 8.25
CA ASP A 67 -9.24 -2.15 7.28
C ASP A 67 -8.69 -2.21 5.85
N PHE A 68 -7.73 -1.35 5.52
CA PHE A 68 -7.12 -1.32 4.19
C PHE A 68 -6.32 -2.59 3.87
N GLU A 69 -5.58 -3.11 4.83
CA GLU A 69 -4.81 -4.36 4.74
C GLU A 69 -5.76 -5.56 4.66
N ALA A 70 -6.75 -5.61 5.55
CA ALA A 70 -7.67 -6.73 5.65
C ALA A 70 -8.54 -6.87 4.40
N ILE A 71 -9.12 -5.76 3.92
CA ILE A 71 -9.93 -5.76 2.70
C ILE A 71 -9.03 -6.06 1.49
N GLY A 72 -7.91 -5.34 1.35
CA GLY A 72 -7.02 -5.48 0.20
C GLY A 72 -6.45 -6.90 0.04
N CYS A 73 -5.97 -7.50 1.13
CA CYS A 73 -5.44 -8.86 1.08
C CYS A 73 -6.53 -9.92 1.03
N GLY A 74 -7.66 -9.73 1.72
CA GLY A 74 -8.79 -10.66 1.69
C GLY A 74 -9.45 -10.76 0.30
N HIS A 75 -9.42 -9.68 -0.48
CA HIS A 75 -9.97 -9.64 -1.85
C HIS A 75 -8.96 -10.06 -2.92
N GLY A 76 -7.67 -10.03 -2.58
CA GLY A 76 -6.56 -10.38 -3.46
C GLY A 76 -6.56 -11.85 -3.91
N GLN A 77 -5.80 -12.14 -4.95
CA GLN A 77 -5.57 -13.53 -5.39
C GLN A 77 -4.72 -14.29 -4.38
N ASP A 78 -4.91 -15.62 -4.33
CA ASP A 78 -4.09 -16.49 -3.49
C ASP A 78 -2.70 -16.61 -4.07
N ALA A 79 -1.70 -16.35 -3.25
CA ALA A 79 -0.30 -16.35 -3.67
C ALA A 79 0.29 -17.77 -3.83
N ARG A 80 -0.48 -18.83 -3.53
CA ARG A 80 -0.05 -20.24 -3.64
C ARG A 80 1.33 -20.43 -2.97
N ASP A 81 2.30 -20.99 -3.68
CA ASP A 81 3.64 -21.31 -3.18
C ASP A 81 4.63 -20.12 -3.23
N THR A 82 4.14 -18.89 -3.44
CA THR A 82 5.01 -17.70 -3.49
C THR A 82 5.71 -17.49 -2.16
N THR A 83 7.04 -17.43 -2.18
CA THR A 83 7.84 -17.16 -0.99
C THR A 83 7.96 -15.66 -0.72
N THR A 84 8.33 -15.30 0.51
CA THR A 84 8.62 -13.90 0.86
C THR A 84 9.82 -13.36 0.07
N LYS A 85 10.76 -14.23 -0.31
CA LYS A 85 11.88 -13.87 -1.18
C LYS A 85 11.40 -13.48 -2.58
N ASP A 86 10.49 -14.27 -3.17
CA ASP A 86 9.96 -13.96 -4.51
C ASP A 86 9.26 -12.60 -4.54
N VAL A 87 8.46 -12.30 -3.51
CA VAL A 87 7.83 -10.99 -3.36
C VAL A 87 8.87 -9.88 -3.22
N PHE A 88 9.88 -10.07 -2.36
CA PHE A 88 10.93 -9.09 -2.14
C PHE A 88 11.71 -8.80 -3.44
N ASP A 89 12.10 -9.83 -4.18
CA ASP A 89 12.84 -9.71 -5.43
C ASP A 89 12.03 -8.91 -6.47
N VAL A 90 10.71 -9.16 -6.57
CA VAL A 90 9.81 -8.38 -7.44
C VAL A 90 9.73 -6.91 -7.02
N VAL A 91 9.52 -6.64 -5.73
CA VAL A 91 9.41 -5.26 -5.20
C VAL A 91 10.69 -4.47 -5.46
N VAL A 92 11.86 -5.07 -5.22
CA VAL A 92 13.16 -4.45 -5.50
C VAL A 92 13.34 -4.19 -6.99
N ASN A 93 12.98 -5.15 -7.84
CA ASN A 93 13.10 -5.01 -9.28
C ASN A 93 12.22 -3.88 -9.84
N VAL A 94 10.94 -3.84 -9.46
CA VAL A 94 9.99 -2.79 -9.88
C VAL A 94 10.42 -1.43 -9.36
N THR A 95 10.86 -1.37 -8.10
CA THR A 95 11.37 -0.14 -7.49
C THR A 95 12.56 0.42 -8.26
N ARG A 96 13.51 -0.43 -8.68
CA ARG A 96 14.74 0.02 -9.35
C ARG A 96 14.58 0.33 -10.83
N HIS A 97 13.70 -0.38 -11.54
CA HIS A 97 13.67 -0.33 -13.01
C HIS A 97 12.40 0.27 -13.60
N ILE A 98 11.28 0.28 -12.85
CA ILE A 98 9.99 0.78 -13.36
C ILE A 98 9.66 2.12 -12.73
N SER A 99 9.80 2.23 -11.41
CA SER A 99 9.43 3.43 -10.66
C SER A 99 10.55 3.90 -9.71
N PRO A 100 11.75 4.28 -10.19
CA PRO A 100 12.89 4.65 -9.34
C PRO A 100 12.59 5.76 -8.34
N THR A 101 11.80 6.76 -8.76
CA THR A 101 11.47 7.93 -7.93
C THR A 101 10.39 7.63 -6.90
N PHE A 102 9.46 6.72 -7.21
CA PHE A 102 8.29 6.47 -6.37
C PHE A 102 8.40 5.19 -5.54
N GLY A 103 9.15 4.21 -6.04
CA GLY A 103 9.34 2.91 -5.44
C GLY A 103 9.76 2.96 -3.97
N PRO A 104 10.79 3.73 -3.58
CA PRO A 104 11.30 3.78 -2.22
C PRO A 104 10.30 4.26 -1.15
N VAL A 105 9.24 4.98 -1.52
CA VAL A 105 8.24 5.51 -0.56
C VAL A 105 6.84 4.95 -0.75
N GLY A 106 6.52 4.47 -1.95
CA GLY A 106 5.17 4.06 -2.30
C GLY A 106 4.97 2.55 -2.31
N MET A 107 6.02 1.77 -2.64
CA MET A 107 5.84 0.35 -2.92
C MET A 107 5.53 -0.47 -1.69
N GLU A 108 6.07 -0.12 -0.50
CA GLU A 108 5.69 -0.79 0.75
C GLU A 108 4.16 -0.84 0.96
N ARG A 109 3.47 0.28 0.71
CA ARG A 109 2.01 0.37 0.85
C ARG A 109 1.25 -0.17 -0.35
N LEU A 110 1.72 0.11 -1.56
CA LEU A 110 0.98 -0.21 -2.79
C LEU A 110 1.19 -1.64 -3.26
N SER A 111 2.39 -2.20 -3.07
CA SER A 111 2.69 -3.58 -3.45
C SER A 111 2.12 -4.59 -2.45
N ARG A 112 1.68 -4.13 -1.27
CA ARG A 112 1.13 -4.94 -0.16
C ARG A 112 1.91 -6.26 0.02
N PRO A 113 3.23 -6.19 0.27
CA PRO A 113 4.12 -7.35 0.19
C PRO A 113 3.76 -8.45 1.20
N PHE A 114 2.98 -8.14 2.24
CA PHE A 114 2.47 -9.08 3.24
C PHE A 114 1.27 -9.91 2.78
N CYS A 115 0.53 -9.52 1.73
CA CYS A 115 -0.71 -10.22 1.34
C CYS A 115 -0.49 -11.68 0.92
N HIS A 116 0.72 -12.05 0.49
CA HIS A 116 1.04 -13.43 0.13
C HIS A 116 0.94 -14.41 1.32
N ARG A 117 0.99 -13.92 2.56
CA ARG A 117 0.77 -14.71 3.78
C ARG A 117 -0.61 -14.51 4.40
N TRP A 118 -1.49 -13.74 3.75
CA TRP A 118 -2.79 -13.44 4.33
C TRP A 118 -3.68 -14.69 4.34
N PRO A 119 -4.10 -15.18 5.52
CA PRO A 119 -4.62 -16.54 5.66
C PRO A 119 -6.08 -16.70 5.24
N VAL A 120 -6.84 -15.61 5.19
CA VAL A 120 -8.28 -15.62 4.94
C VAL A 120 -8.62 -14.96 3.62
N ARG A 121 -9.68 -15.42 2.98
CA ARG A 121 -10.24 -14.78 1.79
C ARG A 121 -11.64 -14.29 2.10
N ALA A 122 -12.00 -13.17 1.49
CA ALA A 122 -13.33 -12.60 1.62
C ALA A 122 -14.39 -13.53 1.03
N VAL A 123 -15.47 -13.76 1.76
CA VAL A 123 -16.54 -14.69 1.38
C VAL A 123 -17.37 -14.15 0.20
N GLU A 124 -17.44 -12.84 0.09
CA GLU A 124 -18.13 -12.09 -0.97
C GLU A 124 -17.31 -11.95 -2.26
N ARG A 125 -16.07 -12.45 -2.27
CA ARG A 125 -15.14 -12.30 -3.39
C ARG A 125 -15.65 -13.05 -4.63
N TYR A 126 -16.02 -12.29 -5.67
CA TYR A 126 -16.35 -12.84 -6.97
C TYR A 126 -15.12 -12.87 -7.89
N THR A 127 -14.69 -14.07 -8.27
CA THR A 127 -13.53 -14.25 -9.18
C THR A 127 -13.92 -14.54 -10.63
N GLY A 128 -15.23 -14.53 -10.92
CA GLY A 128 -15.79 -14.90 -12.21
C GLY A 128 -16.58 -16.20 -12.17
N PRO A 129 -17.11 -16.65 -13.32
CA PRO A 129 -16.95 -16.04 -14.65
C PRO A 129 -17.72 -14.72 -14.80
N TRP A 130 -17.15 -13.72 -15.46
CA TRP A 130 -17.77 -12.40 -15.68
C TRP A 130 -18.76 -12.40 -16.85
N ASN A 131 -19.49 -13.50 -17.05
CA ASN A 131 -20.32 -13.75 -18.23
C ASN A 131 -21.83 -13.61 -17.97
N LYS A 132 -22.22 -12.86 -16.93
CA LYS A 132 -23.63 -12.64 -16.61
C LYS A 132 -24.24 -11.61 -17.55
N THR A 133 -25.43 -11.88 -18.05
CA THR A 133 -26.22 -10.89 -18.79
C THR A 133 -26.55 -9.73 -17.87
N LEU A 134 -26.05 -8.55 -18.21
CA LEU A 134 -26.30 -7.34 -17.45
C LEU A 134 -27.73 -6.87 -17.69
N SER A 135 -28.47 -6.54 -16.64
CA SER A 135 -29.81 -5.96 -16.76
C SER A 135 -29.78 -4.55 -17.37
N ASN A 136 -28.66 -3.85 -17.23
CA ASN A 136 -28.42 -2.50 -17.74
C ASN A 136 -27.00 -2.39 -18.31
N PRO A 137 -26.77 -1.54 -19.32
CA PRO A 137 -25.41 -1.26 -19.78
C PRO A 137 -24.58 -0.60 -18.68
N ILE A 138 -23.29 -0.94 -18.62
CA ILE A 138 -22.33 -0.36 -17.68
C ILE A 138 -21.34 0.50 -18.48
N LEU A 139 -21.18 1.77 -18.08
CA LEU A 139 -20.13 2.64 -18.58
C LEU A 139 -18.89 2.52 -17.69
N VAL A 140 -17.76 2.13 -18.28
CA VAL A 140 -16.47 2.08 -17.59
C VAL A 140 -15.62 3.26 -18.08
N ILE A 141 -15.14 4.08 -17.14
CA ILE A 141 -14.32 5.26 -17.44
C ILE A 141 -12.91 5.01 -16.91
N GLY A 142 -11.91 5.15 -17.77
CA GLY A 142 -10.50 5.19 -17.42
C GLY A 142 -9.83 6.31 -18.18
N ASN A 143 -8.82 6.95 -17.59
CA ASN A 143 -8.04 7.99 -18.25
C ASN A 143 -6.60 7.51 -18.50
N ASP A 144 -5.98 8.03 -19.56
CA ASP A 144 -4.68 7.56 -20.04
C ASP A 144 -3.52 7.87 -19.09
N ALA A 145 -3.67 8.88 -18.22
CA ALA A 145 -2.62 9.37 -17.33
C ALA A 145 -2.86 9.01 -15.85
N ASP A 146 -3.73 8.04 -15.56
CA ASP A 146 -4.02 7.60 -14.19
C ASP A 146 -2.88 6.72 -13.64
N PRO A 147 -2.11 7.19 -12.65
CA PRO A 147 -1.01 6.42 -12.09
C PRO A 147 -1.44 5.35 -11.08
N VAL A 148 -2.72 5.33 -10.67
CA VAL A 148 -3.27 4.41 -9.66
C VAL A 148 -4.12 3.32 -10.32
N THR A 149 -5.03 3.71 -11.21
CA THR A 149 -5.98 2.83 -11.91
C THR A 149 -5.87 2.99 -13.42
N HIS A 150 -4.70 2.64 -13.97
CA HIS A 150 -4.34 2.83 -15.37
C HIS A 150 -5.43 2.40 -16.37
N TYR A 151 -5.61 3.17 -17.46
CA TYR A 151 -6.62 2.96 -18.51
C TYR A 151 -6.75 1.50 -18.98
N ILE A 152 -5.63 0.78 -19.10
CA ILE A 152 -5.64 -0.63 -19.52
C ILE A 152 -6.44 -1.55 -18.58
N ASN A 153 -6.50 -1.24 -17.28
CA ASN A 153 -7.31 -1.96 -16.32
C ASN A 153 -8.80 -1.65 -16.52
N ALA A 154 -9.15 -0.39 -16.79
CA ALA A 154 -10.52 -0.01 -17.14
C ALA A 154 -10.97 -0.72 -18.42
N LYS A 155 -10.11 -0.80 -19.45
CA LYS A 155 -10.37 -1.57 -20.66
C LYS A 155 -10.61 -3.06 -20.37
N ARG A 156 -9.79 -3.70 -19.54
CA ARG A 156 -9.99 -5.11 -19.14
C ARG A 156 -11.32 -5.33 -18.43
N VAL A 157 -11.75 -4.40 -17.58
CA VAL A 157 -13.06 -4.45 -16.92
C VAL A 157 -14.18 -4.31 -17.96
N ALA A 158 -14.06 -3.35 -18.88
CA ALA A 158 -15.03 -3.15 -19.96
C ALA A 158 -15.14 -4.40 -20.85
N ASP A 159 -14.02 -5.00 -21.25
CA ASP A 159 -13.97 -6.21 -22.07
C ASP A 159 -14.57 -7.42 -21.34
N ALA A 160 -14.35 -7.53 -20.02
CA ALA A 160 -14.90 -8.61 -19.21
C ALA A 160 -16.43 -8.50 -19.03
N LEU A 161 -16.94 -7.28 -18.88
CA LEU A 161 -18.38 -7.00 -18.71
C LEU A 161 -19.12 -6.89 -20.06
N GLY A 162 -18.39 -6.62 -21.14
CA GLY A 162 -18.89 -6.23 -22.44
C GLY A 162 -18.90 -7.37 -23.45
N ALA A 163 -19.84 -8.31 -23.31
CA ALA A 163 -20.30 -9.13 -24.43
C ALA A 163 -21.69 -8.65 -24.88
N ARG A 164 -21.72 -7.56 -25.66
CA ARG A 164 -22.85 -7.22 -26.53
C ARG A 164 -22.41 -6.24 -27.63
N LEU A 165 -21.77 -6.79 -28.66
CA LEU A 165 -21.92 -6.24 -30.00
C LEU A 165 -22.91 -7.16 -30.73
N SER A 166 -23.98 -6.53 -31.20
CA SER A 166 -25.09 -7.05 -32.00
C SER A 166 -24.69 -8.14 -32.99
#